data_AF-A0A1B6LT52-F1
#
_entry.id   AF-A0A1B6LT52-F1
#
_cell.length_a   1.000
_cell.length_b   1.000
_cell.length_c   1.000
_cell.angle_alpha   90.00
_cell.angle_beta   90.00
_cell.angle_gamma   90.00
#
_symmetry.space_group_name_H-M   'P 1'
#
loop_
_entity.id
_entity.type
_entity.pdbx_description
1 polymer ?
#
loop_
_entity_poly.entity_id
_entity_poly.type
_entity_poly.pdbx_seq_one_letter_code
_entity_poly.pdbx_strand_id
1 'polypeptide(L)'
;KEEHVRRGQLADVCLDTPLCNGHTTSMDVLWTGTPVVTLPGETLASRVAASQLATLGCPELVARTRQEYQQIAIRLGTDREYLKAMRAEVWRARTESPLFDCKQYAQGMEKLYRIMWNRYAIGEKPDHISAQTID
;
A
#
# COMPACT_ATOMS: atom_id res chain seq x y z
N LYS A 1 18.92 1.59 10.11
CA LYS A 1 17.67 1.12 9.46
C LYS A 1 16.66 0.59 10.47
N GLU A 2 17.07 -0.29 11.39
CA GLU A 2 16.18 -0.81 12.45
C GLU A 2 15.54 0.30 13.31
N GLU A 3 16.33 1.26 13.80
CA GLU A 3 15.83 2.39 14.59
C GLU A 3 14.75 3.21 13.84
N HIS A 4 14.93 3.40 12.53
CA HIS A 4 14.00 4.13 11.67
C HIS A 4 12.62 3.46 11.61
N VAL A 5 12.59 2.13 11.46
CA VAL A 5 11.34 1.37 11.47
C VAL A 5 10.76 1.37 12.88
N ARG A 6 11.55 1.01 13.89
CA ARG A 6 11.05 0.86 15.27
C ARG A 6 10.39 2.12 15.82
N ARG A 7 10.94 3.31 15.55
CA ARG A 7 10.34 4.57 16.00
C ARG A 7 8.97 4.86 15.36
N GLY A 8 8.62 4.23 14.24
CA GLY A 8 7.31 4.33 13.62
C GLY A 8 6.17 3.87 14.53
N GLN A 9 6.44 2.95 15.47
CA GLN A 9 5.48 2.51 16.49
C GLN A 9 5.04 3.63 17.44
N LEU A 10 5.86 4.68 17.58
CA LEU A 10 5.58 5.83 18.44
C LEU A 10 4.64 6.85 17.78
N ALA A 11 4.46 6.78 16.46
CA ALA A 11 3.54 7.66 15.74
C ALA A 11 2.11 7.13 15.80
N ASP A 12 1.15 8.04 15.96
CA ASP A 12 -0.27 7.70 15.87
C ASP A 12 -0.72 7.51 14.42
N VAL A 13 -0.32 8.43 13.54
CA VAL A 13 -0.70 8.51 12.13
C VAL A 13 0.49 9.02 11.31
N CYS A 14 0.65 8.52 10.10
CA CYS A 14 1.59 9.04 9.11
C CYS A 14 0.83 9.76 7.98
N LEU A 15 1.32 10.95 7.62
CA LEU A 15 0.79 11.75 6.53
C LEU A 15 1.71 11.60 5.31
N ASP A 16 1.25 10.88 4.29
CA ASP A 16 2.00 10.66 3.07
C ASP A 16 2.06 11.93 2.20
N THR A 17 3.11 12.06 1.39
CA THR A 17 3.33 13.22 0.52
C THR A 17 2.70 13.01 -0.87
N PRO A 18 1.67 13.79 -1.28
CA PRO A 18 0.94 13.51 -2.52
C PRO A 18 1.75 13.72 -3.81
N LEU A 19 2.80 14.55 -3.79
CA LEU A 19 3.63 14.83 -4.97
C LEU A 19 4.46 13.60 -5.37
N CYS A 20 5.00 12.91 -4.38
CA CYS A 20 5.76 11.67 -4.51
C CYS A 20 5.58 10.93 -3.20
N ASN A 21 4.93 9.77 -3.23
CA ASN A 21 4.59 9.06 -2.01
C ASN A 21 5.85 8.48 -1.34
N GLY A 22 5.72 8.13 -0.07
CA GLY A 22 6.55 7.09 0.51
C GLY A 22 6.41 5.81 -0.32
N HIS A 23 7.53 5.22 -0.74
CA HIS A 23 7.55 3.91 -1.38
C HIS A 23 8.00 2.89 -0.34
N THR A 24 9.28 2.87 0.01
CA THR A 24 9.79 2.07 1.12
C THR A 24 9.37 2.64 2.46
N THR A 25 9.37 3.97 2.62
CA THR A 25 9.03 4.61 3.90
C THR A 25 7.61 4.30 4.36
N SER A 26 6.64 4.24 3.44
CA SER A 26 5.27 3.85 3.78
C SER A 26 5.17 2.37 4.16
N MET A 27 5.92 1.47 3.49
CA MET A 27 6.05 0.06 3.91
C MET A 27 6.63 -0.04 5.32
N ASP A 28 7.69 0.72 5.62
CA ASP A 28 8.31 0.75 6.94
C ASP A 28 7.31 1.21 8.02
N VAL A 29 6.49 2.22 7.73
CA VAL A 29 5.45 2.72 8.65
C VAL A 29 4.32 1.70 8.82
N LEU A 30 3.79 1.14 7.73
CA LEU A 30 2.72 0.13 7.80
C LEU A 30 3.18 -1.13 8.54
N TRP A 31 4.45 -1.53 8.39
CA TRP A 31 5.04 -2.64 9.14
C TRP A 31 4.99 -2.41 10.65
N THR A 32 4.98 -1.16 11.11
CA THR A 32 4.91 -0.82 12.53
C THR A 32 3.48 -0.81 13.10
N GLY A 33 2.46 -0.98 12.25
CA GLY A 33 1.06 -0.87 12.63
C GLY A 33 0.49 0.55 12.59
N THR A 34 1.27 1.51 12.07
CA THR A 34 0.86 2.92 12.03
C THR A 34 0.10 3.21 10.74
N PRO A 35 -1.15 3.73 10.81
CA PRO A 35 -1.92 4.11 9.63
C PRO A 35 -1.22 5.18 8.79
N VAL A 36 -1.30 5.05 7.46
CA VAL A 36 -0.78 6.01 6.48
C VAL A 36 -1.95 6.63 5.73
N VAL A 37 -2.12 7.96 5.78
CA VAL A 37 -3.11 8.67 4.97
C VAL A 37 -2.45 9.15 3.68
N THR A 38 -3.04 8.84 2.53
CA THR A 38 -2.50 9.22 1.21
C THR A 38 -3.55 9.88 0.32
N LEU A 39 -3.09 10.63 -0.69
CA LEU A 39 -3.90 11.21 -1.76
C LEU A 39 -3.21 10.85 -3.08
N PRO A 40 -3.74 9.88 -3.85
CA PRO A 40 -3.11 9.47 -5.09
C PRO A 40 -3.24 10.54 -6.17
N GLY A 41 -2.15 10.78 -6.89
CA GLY A 41 -2.14 11.58 -8.10
C GLY A 41 -2.26 10.73 -9.37
N GLU A 42 -1.76 11.27 -10.48
CA GLU A 42 -1.78 10.62 -11.80
C GLU A 42 -0.51 9.82 -12.09
N THR A 43 0.63 10.20 -11.50
CA THR A 43 1.91 9.53 -11.76
C THR A 43 2.04 8.25 -10.94
N LEU A 44 2.82 7.28 -11.43
CA LEU A 44 3.15 6.07 -10.67
C LEU A 44 3.67 6.42 -9.27
N ALA A 45 4.63 7.35 -9.19
CA ALA A 45 5.26 7.74 -7.93
C ALA A 45 4.29 8.34 -6.91
N SER A 46 3.17 8.92 -7.37
CA SER A 46 2.10 9.48 -6.54
C SER A 46 0.98 8.50 -6.22
N ARG A 47 1.09 7.22 -6.62
CA ARG A 47 0.04 6.21 -6.42
C ARG A 47 0.50 4.98 -5.63
N VAL A 48 1.77 4.93 -5.23
CA VAL A 48 2.36 3.77 -4.55
C VAL A 48 1.69 3.51 -3.20
N ALA A 49 1.52 4.53 -2.36
CA ALA A 49 0.89 4.36 -1.05
C ALA A 49 -0.57 3.90 -1.16
N ALA A 50 -1.31 4.42 -2.15
CA ALA A 50 -2.68 3.97 -2.42
C ALA A 50 -2.71 2.48 -2.84
N SER A 51 -1.76 2.03 -3.67
CA SER A 51 -1.64 0.62 -4.05
C SER A 51 -1.31 -0.28 -2.84
N GLN A 52 -0.46 0.19 -1.93
CA GLN A 52 -0.11 -0.54 -0.71
C GLN A 52 -1.33 -0.66 0.20
N LEU A 53 -2.07 0.42 0.44
CA LEU A 53 -3.29 0.42 1.27
C LEU A 53 -4.41 -0.43 0.66
N ALA A 54 -4.56 -0.44 -0.66
CA ALA A 54 -5.48 -1.35 -1.35
C ALA A 54 -5.10 -2.83 -1.14
N THR A 55 -3.82 -3.16 -1.18
CA THR A 55 -3.32 -4.52 -0.93
C THR A 55 -3.42 -4.91 0.54
N LEU A 56 -3.21 -3.95 1.45
CA LEU A 56 -3.37 -4.13 2.90
C LEU A 56 -4.84 -4.36 3.29
N GLY A 57 -5.77 -3.77 2.54
CA GLY A 57 -7.21 -3.83 2.81
C GLY A 57 -7.73 -2.64 3.60
N CYS A 58 -7.07 -1.47 3.55
CA CYS A 58 -7.48 -0.25 4.27
C CYS A 58 -7.81 0.91 3.29
N PRO A 59 -8.81 0.77 2.40
CA PRO A 59 -9.14 1.78 1.40
C PRO A 59 -9.63 3.11 2.00
N GLU A 60 -10.14 3.11 3.22
CA GLU A 60 -10.60 4.29 3.97
C GLU A 60 -9.48 5.27 4.34
N LEU A 61 -8.22 4.86 4.21
CA LEU A 61 -7.04 5.71 4.37
C LEU A 61 -6.60 6.41 3.07
N VAL A 62 -7.28 6.12 1.95
CA VAL A 62 -7.00 6.68 0.62
C VAL A 62 -8.00 7.79 0.31
N ALA A 63 -7.55 9.04 0.41
CA ALA A 63 -8.35 10.20 0.06
C ALA A 63 -8.53 10.35 -1.46
N ARG A 64 -9.63 10.96 -1.90
CA ARG A 64 -9.88 11.31 -3.31
C ARG A 64 -9.72 12.81 -3.57
N THR A 65 -9.72 13.62 -2.51
CA THR A 65 -9.54 15.07 -2.58
C THR A 65 -8.63 15.55 -1.45
N ARG A 66 -8.10 16.78 -1.56
CA ARG A 66 -7.34 17.41 -0.48
C ARG A 66 -8.17 17.59 0.79
N GLN A 67 -9.46 17.89 0.63
CA GLN A 67 -10.41 18.04 1.72
C GLN A 67 -10.62 16.71 2.44
N GLU A 68 -10.81 15.63 1.69
CA GLU A 68 -10.95 14.29 2.27
C GLU A 68 -9.66 13.84 2.97
N TYR A 69 -8.49 14.14 2.41
CA TYR A 69 -7.19 13.86 3.05
C TYR A 69 -7.12 14.53 4.43
N GLN A 70 -7.52 15.80 4.52
CA GLN A 70 -7.59 16.53 5.79
C GLN A 70 -8.63 15.91 6.73
N GLN A 71 -9.82 15.56 6.23
CA GLN A 71 -10.88 14.97 7.05
C GLN A 71 -10.47 13.61 7.65
N ILE A 72 -9.82 12.74 6.87
CA ILE A 72 -9.29 11.46 7.35
C ILE A 72 -8.25 11.71 8.44
N ALA A 73 -7.28 12.60 8.19
CA ALA A 73 -6.23 12.94 9.15
C ALA A 73 -6.80 13.55 10.44
N ILE A 74 -7.73 14.49 10.33
CA ILE A 74 -8.41 15.12 11.47
C ILE A 74 -9.17 14.08 12.27
N ARG A 75 -9.92 13.19 11.61
CA ARG A 75 -10.69 12.14 12.30
C ARG A 75 -9.75 11.22 13.07
N LEU A 76 -8.67 10.74 12.46
CA LEU A 76 -7.66 9.94 13.16
C LEU A 76 -6.99 10.69 14.32
N GLY A 77 -6.84 12.01 14.23
CA GLY A 77 -6.24 12.84 15.29
C GLY A 77 -7.20 13.26 16.41
N THR A 78 -8.51 13.15 16.22
CA THR A 78 -9.53 13.68 17.16
C THR A 78 -10.50 12.62 17.70
N ASP A 79 -10.76 11.55 16.95
CA ASP A 79 -11.59 10.42 17.35
C ASP A 79 -10.69 9.26 17.81
N ARG A 80 -10.55 9.14 19.14
CA ARG A 80 -9.64 8.16 19.76
C ARG A 80 -10.08 6.71 19.52
N GLU A 81 -11.38 6.44 19.48
CA GLU A 81 -11.88 5.09 19.25
C GLU A 81 -11.69 4.69 17.78
N TYR A 82 -11.92 5.62 16.85
CA TYR A 82 -11.62 5.40 15.44
C TYR A 82 -10.12 5.17 15.21
N LEU A 83 -9.24 5.98 15.81
CA LEU A 83 -7.79 5.77 15.72
C LEU A 83 -7.39 4.39 16.26
N LYS A 84 -7.91 4.01 17.43
CA LYS A 84 -7.61 2.72 18.06
C LYS A 84 -8.05 1.56 17.17
N ALA A 85 -9.25 1.63 16.59
CA ALA A 85 -9.76 0.63 15.66
C ALA A 85 -8.87 0.53 14.41
N MET A 86 -8.53 1.68 13.80
CA MET A 86 -7.70 1.73 12.60
C MET A 86 -6.29 1.20 12.83
N ARG A 87 -5.66 1.52 13.96
CA ARG A 87 -4.36 0.94 14.34
C ARG A 87 -4.43 -0.57 14.54
N ALA A 88 -5.50 -1.07 15.17
CA ALA A 88 -5.70 -2.50 15.35
C ALA A 88 -5.89 -3.22 13.99
N GLU A 89 -6.61 -2.59 13.07
CA GLU A 89 -6.81 -3.09 11.71
C GLU A 89 -5.49 -3.16 10.93
N VAL A 90 -4.72 -2.07 10.87
CA VAL A 90 -3.40 -2.05 10.21
C VAL A 90 -2.45 -3.06 10.84
N TRP A 91 -2.43 -3.18 12.18
CA TRP A 91 -1.58 -4.14 12.90
C TRP A 91 -1.90 -5.59 12.55
N ARG A 92 -3.17 -5.95 12.42
CA ARG A 92 -3.61 -7.28 11.99
C ARG A 92 -3.33 -7.50 10.50
N ALA A 93 -3.70 -6.53 9.67
CA ALA A 93 -3.60 -6.62 8.22
C ALA A 93 -2.15 -6.77 7.73
N ARG A 94 -1.15 -6.21 8.42
CA ARG A 94 0.26 -6.35 8.00
C ARG A 94 0.73 -7.81 7.93
N THR A 95 0.13 -8.72 8.70
CA THR A 95 0.48 -10.15 8.70
C THR A 95 -0.55 -11.02 7.99
N GLU A 96 -1.78 -10.54 7.83
CA GLU A 96 -2.87 -11.32 7.23
C GLU A 96 -3.16 -10.94 5.77
N SER A 97 -2.71 -9.77 5.32
CA SER A 97 -2.82 -9.34 3.93
C SER A 97 -1.62 -9.78 3.08
N PRO A 98 -1.76 -9.80 1.75
CA PRO A 98 -0.65 -10.09 0.82
C PRO A 98 0.52 -9.09 0.88
N LEU A 99 0.34 -7.90 1.49
CA LEU A 99 1.28 -6.78 1.32
C LEU A 99 2.72 -7.12 1.73
N PHE A 100 2.89 -7.95 2.76
CA PHE A 100 4.19 -8.39 3.27
C PHE A 100 4.44 -9.89 3.07
N ASP A 101 3.57 -10.60 2.34
CA ASP A 101 3.80 -12.01 1.99
C ASP A 101 4.74 -12.11 0.79
N CYS A 102 6.04 -12.17 1.08
CA CYS A 102 7.08 -12.33 0.07
C CYS A 102 6.92 -13.61 -0.75
N LYS A 103 6.38 -14.68 -0.17
CA LYS A 103 6.22 -15.96 -0.87
C LYS A 103 5.10 -15.86 -1.90
N GLN A 104 3.95 -15.33 -1.51
CA GLN A 104 2.84 -15.09 -2.43
C GLN A 104 3.23 -14.10 -3.53
N TYR A 105 3.95 -13.03 -3.17
CA TYR A 105 4.47 -12.05 -4.14
C TYR A 105 5.39 -12.72 -5.18
N ALA A 106 6.35 -13.53 -4.74
CA ALA A 106 7.26 -14.26 -5.63
C ALA A 106 6.50 -15.20 -6.57
N GLN A 107 5.51 -15.94 -6.06
CA GLN A 107 4.68 -16.82 -6.89
C GLN A 107 3.89 -16.04 -7.95
N GLY A 108 3.35 -14.86 -7.60
CA GLY A 108 2.69 -13.97 -8.56
C GLY A 108 3.65 -13.49 -9.66
N MET A 109 4.88 -13.11 -9.29
CA MET A 109 5.91 -12.73 -10.26
C MET A 109 6.32 -13.88 -11.17
N GLU A 110 6.50 -15.08 -10.63
CA GLU A 110 6.84 -16.28 -11.41
C GLU A 110 5.75 -16.61 -12.43
N LYS A 111 4.47 -16.51 -12.06
CA LYS A 111 3.35 -16.66 -12.99
C LYS A 111 3.42 -15.62 -14.12
N LEU A 112 3.64 -14.36 -13.76
CA LEU A 112 3.77 -13.28 -14.74
C LEU A 112 4.93 -13.51 -15.71
N TYR A 113 6.08 -13.96 -15.22
CA TYR A 113 7.23 -14.32 -16.06
C TYR A 113 6.92 -15.46 -17.02
N ARG A 114 6.18 -16.49 -16.58
CA ARG A 114 5.75 -17.60 -17.46
C ARG A 114 4.81 -17.10 -18.56
N ILE A 115 3.88 -16.20 -18.25
CA ILE A 115 2.99 -15.59 -19.26
C ILE A 115 3.82 -14.83 -20.30
N MET A 116 4.72 -13.95 -19.85
CA MET A 116 5.61 -13.20 -20.74
C MET A 116 6.44 -14.12 -21.65
N TRP A 117 7.02 -15.18 -21.07
CA TRP A 117 7.80 -16.16 -21.81
C TRP A 117 6.97 -16.93 -22.83
N ASN A 118 5.80 -17.43 -22.45
CA ASN A 118 4.95 -18.21 -23.35
C ASN A 118 4.50 -17.41 -24.57
N ARG A 119 4.12 -16.13 -24.38
CA ARG A 119 3.76 -15.23 -25.49
C ARG A 119 4.92 -15.04 -26.46
N TYR A 120 6.11 -14.76 -25.92
CA TYR A 120 7.33 -14.65 -26.73
C TYR A 120 7.63 -15.96 -27.49
N ALA A 121 7.53 -17.11 -26.82
CA ALA A 121 7.87 -18.42 -27.38
C ALA A 121 6.98 -18.83 -28.56
N ILE A 122 5.73 -18.34 -28.62
CA ILE A 122 4.80 -18.58 -29.74
C ILE A 122 4.86 -17.46 -30.82
N GLY A 123 5.82 -16.52 -30.71
CA GLY A 123 6.05 -15.47 -31.71
C GLY A 123 5.16 -14.24 -31.57
N GLU A 124 4.44 -14.07 -30.46
CA GLU A 124 3.68 -12.84 -30.22
C GLU A 124 4.60 -11.66 -29.89
N LYS A 125 4.14 -10.44 -30.21
CA LYS A 125 4.82 -9.19 -29.81
C LYS A 125 4.49 -8.84 -28.35
N PRO A 126 5.35 -8.08 -27.66
CA PRO A 126 5.03 -7.53 -26.34
C PRO A 126 3.72 -6.74 -26.38
N ASP A 127 2.86 -6.99 -25.39
CA ASP A 127 1.55 -6.34 -25.24
C ASP A 127 1.20 -6.27 -23.74
N HIS A 128 0.12 -5.59 -23.41
CA HIS A 128 -0.36 -5.48 -22.04
C HIS A 128 -0.75 -6.85 -21.46
N ILE A 129 -0.29 -7.11 -20.23
CA ILE A 129 -0.74 -8.22 -19.38
C ILE A 129 -1.44 -7.58 -18.18
N SER A 130 -2.72 -7.84 -18.03
CA SER A 130 -3.54 -7.29 -16.94
C SER A 130 -3.74 -8.32 -15.83
N ALA A 131 -4.12 -7.87 -14.63
CA ALA A 131 -4.44 -8.79 -13.52
C ALA A 131 -5.57 -9.78 -13.88
N GLN A 132 -6.50 -9.39 -14.75
CA GLN A 132 -7.59 -10.27 -15.25
C GLN A 132 -7.10 -11.37 -16.19
N THR A 133 -5.86 -11.27 -16.68
CA THR A 133 -5.25 -12.23 -17.61
C THR A 133 -4.44 -13.30 -16.86
N ILE A 134 -4.32 -13.20 -15.53
CA ILE A 134 -3.44 -14.05 -14.68
C ILE A 134 -4.23 -15.16 -13.95
N ASP A 135 -5.58 -15.11 -13.99
CA ASP A 135 -6.49 -16.12 -13.42
C ASP A 135 -6.91 -17.20 -14.43
#